data_AF-A0A1W9HSS0-F1
#
_entry.id   AF-A0A1W9HSS0-F1
#
_cell.length_a   1.000
_cell.length_b   1.000
_cell.length_c   1.000
_cell.angle_alpha   90.00
_cell.angle_beta   90.00
_cell.angle_gamma   90.00
#
_symmetry.space_group_name_H-M   'P 1'
#
loop_
_entity.id
_entity.type
_entity.pdbx_description
1 polymer ?
#
loop_
_entity_poly.entity_id
_entity_poly.type
_entity_poly.pdbx_seq_one_letter_code
_entity_poly.pdbx_strand_id
1 'polypeptide(L)'
;MSLWGLVQILFNIGVGLTLWLLWTKISRPAKEDPRLSKGLQILQSKISVLEDLSDKTETQVAQLSSLLDRKCRELNKAVMDSEKQVQLIDQSIKKSMSVAKIFQDKIPHDEIIDRQRTQKYVNAARLAHQGLSASEIAEKVDLPLAEVSFIAKLNKDEKVYKESELPDWVEPASQIKQEINSKIESQAVESSASDELGKIGKKYRDALIQS
;
A
#
# COMPACT_ATOMS: atom_id res chain seq x y z
N MET A 1 -66.16 51.20 88.35
CA MET A 1 -65.68 50.56 87.10
C MET A 1 -66.88 49.95 86.43
N SER A 2 -67.37 50.53 85.33
CA SER A 2 -68.66 50.16 84.74
C SER A 2 -68.61 48.74 84.17
N LEU A 3 -69.66 47.95 84.45
CA LEU A 3 -69.84 46.58 83.93
C LEU A 3 -69.75 46.54 82.40
N TRP A 4 -70.11 47.65 81.76
CA TRP A 4 -69.96 47.92 80.33
C TRP A 4 -68.50 47.85 79.84
N GLY A 5 -67.54 48.38 80.60
CA GLY A 5 -66.11 48.33 80.24
C GLY A 5 -65.56 46.90 80.26
N LEU A 6 -66.07 46.05 81.17
CA LEU A 6 -65.68 44.64 81.28
C LEU A 6 -66.17 43.84 80.06
N VAL A 7 -67.38 44.13 79.57
CA VAL A 7 -67.92 43.52 78.34
C VAL A 7 -67.13 43.95 77.10
N GLN A 8 -66.74 45.22 77.00
CA GLN A 8 -65.91 45.71 75.88
C GLN A 8 -64.51 45.05 75.84
N ILE A 9 -63.88 44.87 77.01
CA ILE A 9 -62.58 44.18 77.10
C ILE A 9 -62.71 42.72 76.67
N LEU A 10 -63.76 42.02 77.12
CA LEU A 10 -63.99 40.62 76.76
C LEU A 10 -64.21 40.46 75.24
N PHE A 11 -64.97 41.37 74.63
CA PHE A 11 -65.22 41.38 73.20
C PHE A 11 -63.93 41.63 72.39
N ASN A 12 -63.11 42.61 72.80
CA ASN A 12 -61.83 42.91 72.15
C ASN A 12 -60.86 41.73 72.22
N ILE A 13 -60.80 41.02 73.36
CA ILE A 13 -59.99 39.80 73.50
C ILE A 13 -60.49 38.71 72.55
N GLY A 14 -61.81 38.50 72.48
CA GLY A 14 -62.41 37.53 71.58
C GLY A 14 -62.08 37.82 70.11
N VAL A 15 -62.25 39.06 69.67
CA VAL A 15 -61.91 39.50 68.31
C VAL A 15 -60.40 39.39 68.04
N GLY A 16 -59.55 39.72 69.01
CA GLY A 16 -58.11 39.53 68.89
C GLY A 16 -57.72 38.06 68.70
N LEU A 17 -58.36 37.15 69.43
CA LEU A 17 -58.10 35.72 69.34
C LEU A 17 -58.57 35.13 68.01
N THR A 18 -59.72 35.57 67.48
CA THR A 18 -60.21 35.12 66.17
C THR A 18 -59.34 35.65 65.03
N LEU A 19 -58.91 36.91 65.09
CA LEU A 19 -57.94 37.48 64.14
C LEU A 19 -56.60 36.76 64.18
N TRP A 20 -56.11 36.43 65.38
CA TRP A 20 -54.87 35.68 65.55
C TRP A 20 -54.98 34.25 64.99
N LEU A 21 -56.11 33.57 65.20
CA LEU A 21 -56.36 32.24 64.61
C LEU A 21 -56.51 32.30 63.08
N LEU A 22 -57.15 33.34 62.54
CA LEU A 22 -57.18 33.55 61.08
C LEU A 22 -55.80 33.83 60.52
N TRP A 23 -55.02 34.68 61.18
CA TRP A 23 -53.67 35.04 60.76
C TRP A 23 -52.72 33.84 60.78
N THR A 24 -52.79 33.01 61.83
CA THR A 24 -51.98 31.78 61.92
C THR A 24 -52.44 30.73 60.90
N LYS A 25 -53.72 30.67 60.54
CA LYS A 25 -54.22 29.77 59.49
C LYS A 25 -53.82 30.23 58.09
N ILE A 26 -53.78 31.55 57.83
CA ILE A 26 -53.41 32.12 56.52
C ILE A 26 -51.89 32.20 56.33
N SER A 27 -51.14 32.39 57.41
CA SER A 27 -49.67 32.40 57.41
C SER A 27 -49.05 31.00 57.50
N ARG A 28 -49.87 29.94 57.56
CA ARG A 28 -49.36 28.59 57.30
C ARG A 28 -49.06 28.52 55.81
N PRO A 29 -47.78 28.46 55.38
CA PRO A 29 -47.47 28.30 53.97
C PRO A 29 -48.19 27.06 53.48
N ALA A 30 -48.90 27.18 52.35
CA ALA A 30 -49.53 26.05 51.69
C ALA A 30 -48.46 24.96 51.59
N LYS A 31 -48.74 23.77 52.14
CA LYS A 31 -47.84 22.63 52.05
C LYS A 31 -47.60 22.39 50.56
N GLU A 32 -46.45 22.84 50.05
CA GLU A 32 -46.10 22.66 48.64
C GLU A 32 -46.15 21.17 48.35
N ASP A 33 -46.97 20.80 47.38
CA ASP A 33 -47.21 19.39 47.08
C ASP A 33 -45.86 18.72 46.76
N PRO A 34 -45.49 17.64 47.48
CA PRO A 34 -44.19 16.97 47.30
C PRO A 34 -44.01 16.38 45.88
N ARG A 35 -45.07 16.35 45.07
CA ARG A 35 -45.04 15.91 43.66
C ARG A 35 -44.59 17.02 42.72
N LEU A 36 -44.93 18.28 42.99
CA LEU A 36 -44.51 19.44 42.19
C LEU A 36 -43.04 19.77 42.45
N SER A 37 -42.61 19.75 43.71
CA SER A 37 -41.20 19.94 44.09
C SER A 37 -40.28 18.86 43.48
N LYS A 38 -40.69 17.58 43.53
CA LYS A 38 -39.96 16.49 42.86
C LYS A 38 -39.99 16.61 41.33
N GLY A 39 -41.09 17.06 40.75
CA GLY A 39 -41.19 17.30 39.31
C GLY A 39 -40.24 18.41 38.83
N LEU A 40 -40.17 19.50 39.58
CA LEU A 40 -39.24 20.61 39.30
C LEU A 40 -37.77 20.17 39.44
N GLN A 41 -37.45 19.37 40.47
CA GLN A 41 -36.11 18.84 40.68
C GLN A 41 -35.66 17.90 39.55
N ILE A 42 -36.56 17.09 39.01
CA ILE A 42 -36.28 16.20 37.86
C ILE A 42 -36.08 17.00 36.57
N LEU A 43 -36.83 18.09 36.37
CA LEU A 43 -36.63 18.95 35.22
C LEU A 43 -35.29 19.69 35.30
N GLN A 44 -34.94 20.21 36.48
CA GLN A 44 -33.64 20.85 36.68
C GLN A 44 -32.47 19.87 36.45
N SER A 45 -32.59 18.62 36.91
CA SER A 45 -31.55 17.61 36.65
C SER A 45 -31.49 17.20 35.18
N LYS A 46 -32.63 17.09 34.48
CA LYS A 46 -32.67 16.81 33.04
C LYS A 46 -32.12 17.96 32.20
N ILE A 47 -32.37 19.21 32.59
CA ILE A 47 -31.80 20.40 31.94
C ILE A 47 -30.28 20.38 32.11
N SER A 48 -29.78 20.13 33.33
CA SER A 48 -28.34 20.03 33.58
C SER A 48 -27.67 18.88 32.81
N VAL A 49 -28.35 17.73 32.64
CA VAL A 49 -27.82 16.62 31.83
C VAL A 49 -27.86 16.92 30.34
N LEU A 50 -28.89 17.61 29.84
CA LEU A 50 -28.97 18.04 28.45
C LEU A 50 -27.92 19.10 28.13
N GLU A 51 -27.66 20.00 29.06
CA GLU A 51 -26.60 21.01 28.95
C GLU A 51 -25.22 20.33 28.89
N ASP A 52 -24.90 19.41 29.80
CA ASP A 52 -23.62 18.67 29.77
C ASP A 52 -23.46 17.82 28.49
N LEU A 53 -24.54 17.21 27.99
CA LEU A 53 -24.51 16.48 26.72
C LEU A 53 -24.35 17.42 25.52
N SER A 54 -24.97 18.60 25.57
CA SER A 54 -24.82 19.64 24.54
C SER A 54 -23.38 20.13 24.48
N ASP A 55 -22.81 20.50 25.62
CA ASP A 55 -21.43 20.98 25.74
C ASP A 55 -20.41 19.94 25.27
N LYS A 56 -20.61 18.67 25.64
CA LYS A 56 -19.79 17.55 25.16
C LYS A 56 -19.92 17.36 23.66
N THR A 57 -21.12 17.48 23.11
CA THR A 57 -21.35 17.34 21.66
C THR A 57 -20.68 18.48 20.90
N GLU A 58 -20.80 19.72 21.38
CA GLU A 58 -20.14 20.88 20.78
C GLU A 58 -18.61 20.72 20.79
N THR A 59 -18.05 20.25 21.90
CA THR A 59 -16.61 19.95 22.00
C THR A 59 -16.20 18.85 21.02
N GLN A 60 -16.97 17.77 20.90
CA GLN A 60 -16.68 16.68 19.96
C GLN A 60 -16.78 17.14 18.50
N VAL A 61 -17.78 17.96 18.16
CA VAL A 61 -17.93 18.52 16.82
C VAL A 61 -16.76 19.44 16.48
N ALA A 62 -16.32 20.29 17.41
CA ALA A 62 -15.15 21.13 17.23
C ALA A 62 -13.87 20.30 17.00
N GLN A 63 -13.68 19.23 17.77
CA GLN A 63 -12.55 18.32 17.61
C GLN A 63 -12.59 17.58 16.26
N LEU A 64 -13.77 17.07 15.86
CA LEU A 64 -13.96 16.41 14.58
C LEU A 64 -13.72 17.37 13.40
N SER A 65 -14.20 18.61 13.49
CA SER A 65 -13.93 19.63 12.47
C SER A 65 -12.44 19.91 12.33
N SER A 66 -11.72 20.04 13.45
CA SER A 66 -10.27 20.25 13.43
C SER A 66 -9.51 19.04 12.85
N LEU A 67 -9.93 17.82 13.17
CA LEU A 67 -9.35 16.61 12.61
C LEU A 67 -9.62 16.52 11.11
N LEU A 68 -10.82 16.86 10.67
CA LEU A 68 -11.21 16.87 9.27
C LEU A 68 -10.38 17.88 8.46
N ASP A 69 -10.19 19.09 8.98
CA ASP A 69 -9.32 20.09 8.36
C ASP A 69 -7.88 19.61 8.23
N ARG A 70 -7.35 18.97 9.28
CA ARG A 70 -6.01 18.39 9.24
C ARG A 70 -5.91 17.28 8.19
N LYS A 71 -6.89 16.37 8.15
CA LYS A 71 -6.90 15.27 7.17
C LYS A 71 -7.08 15.76 5.74
N CYS A 72 -7.87 16.81 5.52
CA CYS A 72 -7.98 17.47 4.22
C CYS A 72 -6.63 18.04 3.76
N ARG A 73 -5.89 18.70 4.66
CA ARG A 73 -4.54 19.22 4.36
C ARG A 73 -3.53 18.10 4.06
N GLU A 74 -3.55 17.03 4.86
CA GLU A 74 -2.69 15.85 4.63
C GLU A 74 -2.99 15.19 3.27
N LEU A 75 -4.27 15.05 2.92
CA LEU A 75 -4.70 14.48 1.65
C LEU A 75 -4.31 15.37 0.46
N ASN A 76 -4.55 16.68 0.54
CA ASN A 76 -4.13 17.62 -0.50
C ASN A 76 -2.61 17.58 -0.72
N LYS A 77 -1.83 17.49 0.35
CA LYS A 77 -0.37 17.35 0.24
C LYS A 77 0.02 16.05 -0.46
N ALA A 78 -0.58 14.92 -0.06
CA ALA A 78 -0.31 13.63 -0.69
C ALA A 78 -0.66 13.62 -2.18
N VAL A 79 -1.80 14.22 -2.55
CA VAL A 79 -2.21 14.38 -3.96
C VAL A 79 -1.17 15.19 -4.75
N MET A 80 -0.74 16.34 -4.24
CA MET A 80 0.29 17.16 -4.90
C MET A 80 1.63 16.43 -5.06
N ASP A 81 2.03 15.64 -4.07
CA ASP A 81 3.28 14.88 -4.13
C ASP A 81 3.18 13.71 -5.13
N SER A 82 2.02 13.05 -5.21
CA SER A 82 1.74 12.04 -6.25
C SER A 82 1.74 12.65 -7.66
N GLU A 83 1.14 13.83 -7.86
CA GLU A 83 1.16 14.53 -9.14
C GLU A 83 2.59 14.85 -9.60
N LYS A 84 3.47 15.29 -8.69
CA LYS A 84 4.89 15.50 -8.99
C LYS A 84 5.59 14.21 -9.40
N GLN A 85 5.32 13.10 -8.72
CA GLN A 85 5.91 11.80 -9.08
C GLN A 85 5.47 11.34 -10.47
N VAL A 86 4.19 11.50 -10.81
CA VAL A 86 3.67 11.21 -12.15
C VAL A 86 4.39 12.06 -13.20
N GLN A 87 4.57 13.35 -12.96
CA GLN A 87 5.31 14.23 -13.88
C GLN A 87 6.77 13.79 -14.07
N LEU A 88 7.45 13.35 -13.00
CA LEU A 88 8.82 12.84 -13.09
C LEU A 88 8.89 11.53 -13.89
N ILE A 89 7.90 10.64 -13.71
CA ILE A 89 7.77 9.41 -14.48
C ILE A 89 7.53 9.72 -15.96
N ASP A 90 6.63 10.66 -16.29
CA ASP A 90 6.40 11.05 -17.68
C ASP A 90 7.66 11.62 -18.35
N GLN A 91 8.44 12.41 -17.62
CA GLN A 91 9.71 12.92 -18.11
C GLN A 91 10.74 11.80 -18.33
N SER A 92 10.82 10.83 -17.41
CA SER A 92 11.75 9.71 -17.55
C SER A 92 11.34 8.80 -18.70
N ILE A 93 10.04 8.52 -18.88
CA ILE A 93 9.50 7.78 -20.03
C ILE A 93 9.87 8.46 -21.34
N LYS A 94 9.67 9.79 -21.45
CA LYS A 94 10.04 10.54 -22.66
C LYS A 94 11.53 10.45 -22.98
N LYS A 95 12.38 10.57 -21.96
CA LYS A 95 13.84 10.42 -22.11
C LYS A 95 14.18 9.01 -22.57
N SER A 96 13.68 7.99 -21.89
CA SER A 96 13.91 6.58 -22.23
C SER A 96 13.42 6.25 -23.63
N MET A 97 12.29 6.80 -24.06
CA MET A 97 11.77 6.62 -25.43
C MET A 97 12.67 7.28 -26.47
N SER A 98 13.20 8.48 -26.20
CA SER A 98 14.16 9.13 -27.09
C SER A 98 15.46 8.33 -27.22
N VAL A 99 15.94 7.78 -26.09
CA VAL A 99 17.14 6.93 -26.06
C VAL A 99 16.88 5.62 -26.80
N ALA A 100 15.74 4.96 -26.57
CA ALA A 100 15.36 3.74 -27.26
C ALA A 100 15.27 3.96 -28.78
N LYS A 101 14.72 5.10 -29.22
CA LYS A 101 14.68 5.46 -30.65
C LYS A 101 16.09 5.60 -31.24
N ILE A 102 17.00 6.29 -30.53
CA ILE A 102 18.41 6.41 -30.96
C ILE A 102 19.09 5.04 -31.05
N PHE A 103 18.81 4.12 -30.13
CA PHE A 103 19.37 2.78 -30.16
C PHE A 103 18.76 1.92 -31.27
N GLN A 104 17.45 2.01 -31.52
CA GLN A 104 16.81 1.29 -32.61
C GLN A 104 17.36 1.73 -33.98
N ASP A 105 17.60 3.03 -34.18
CA ASP A 105 18.14 3.57 -35.43
C ASP A 105 19.62 3.23 -35.64
N LYS A 106 20.38 2.98 -34.57
CA LYS A 106 21.84 2.79 -34.61
C LYS A 106 22.28 1.32 -34.58
N ILE A 107 21.38 0.38 -34.33
CA ILE A 107 21.70 -1.06 -34.36
C ILE A 107 21.49 -1.56 -35.80
N PRO A 108 22.54 -1.87 -36.58
CA PRO A 108 22.39 -2.46 -37.90
C PRO A 108 21.89 -3.90 -37.76
N HIS A 109 20.56 -4.07 -37.81
CA HIS A 109 19.92 -5.37 -37.64
C HIS A 109 20.38 -6.39 -38.68
N ASP A 110 20.60 -5.96 -39.92
CA ASP A 110 21.07 -6.82 -41.01
C ASP A 110 22.48 -7.37 -40.72
N GLU A 111 23.40 -6.51 -40.27
CA GLU A 111 24.75 -6.95 -39.92
C GLU A 111 24.76 -7.92 -38.73
N ILE A 112 23.87 -7.76 -37.75
CA ILE A 112 23.79 -8.68 -36.60
C ILE A 112 23.26 -10.03 -37.04
N ILE A 113 22.25 -10.06 -37.91
CA ILE A 113 21.70 -11.31 -38.46
C ILE A 113 22.80 -12.05 -39.25
N ASP A 114 23.56 -11.33 -40.07
CA ASP A 114 24.68 -11.92 -40.82
C ASP A 114 25.78 -12.43 -39.89
N ARG A 115 26.15 -11.66 -38.86
CA ARG A 115 27.11 -12.11 -37.83
C ARG A 115 26.63 -13.36 -37.10
N GLN A 116 25.34 -13.45 -36.74
CA GLN A 116 24.77 -14.63 -36.09
C GLN A 116 24.84 -15.87 -37.00
N ARG A 117 24.54 -15.70 -38.29
CA ARG A 117 24.69 -16.79 -39.29
C ARG A 117 26.15 -17.21 -39.39
N THR A 118 27.07 -16.28 -39.58
CA THR A 118 28.51 -16.56 -39.65
C THR A 118 29.03 -17.20 -38.36
N GLN A 119 28.52 -16.82 -37.19
CA GLN A 119 28.89 -17.42 -35.90
C GLN A 119 28.52 -18.90 -35.83
N LYS A 120 27.37 -19.31 -36.39
CA LYS A 120 27.00 -20.74 -36.49
C LYS A 120 28.04 -21.50 -37.32
N TYR A 121 28.44 -20.96 -38.47
CA TYR A 121 29.45 -21.59 -39.33
C TYR A 121 30.83 -21.69 -38.67
N VAL A 122 31.26 -20.63 -37.98
CA VAL A 122 32.52 -20.61 -37.23
C VAL A 122 32.49 -21.59 -36.05
N ASN A 123 31.37 -21.68 -35.33
CA ASN A 123 31.20 -22.66 -34.26
C ASN A 123 31.21 -24.09 -34.78
N ALA A 124 30.57 -24.36 -35.93
CA ALA A 124 30.63 -25.66 -36.59
C ALA A 124 32.07 -26.01 -37.00
N ALA A 125 32.82 -25.07 -37.57
CA ALA A 125 34.23 -25.25 -37.91
C ALA A 125 35.10 -25.54 -36.67
N ARG A 126 34.85 -24.84 -35.55
CA ARG A 126 35.53 -25.06 -34.28
C ARG A 126 35.26 -26.46 -33.71
N LEU A 127 34.01 -26.89 -33.70
CA LEU A 127 33.64 -28.23 -33.21
C LEU A 127 34.19 -29.33 -34.13
N ALA A 128 34.21 -29.10 -35.44
CA ALA A 128 34.87 -29.99 -36.39
C ALA A 128 36.38 -30.08 -36.15
N HIS A 129 37.03 -28.96 -35.81
CA HIS A 129 38.46 -28.95 -35.45
C HIS A 129 38.74 -29.75 -34.16
N GLN A 130 37.79 -29.78 -33.22
CA GLN A 130 37.85 -30.59 -32.00
C GLN A 130 37.63 -32.10 -32.25
N GLY A 131 37.31 -32.50 -33.49
CA GLY A 131 37.16 -33.91 -33.89
C GLY A 131 35.76 -34.49 -33.63
N LEU A 132 34.75 -33.67 -33.40
CA LEU A 132 33.36 -34.13 -33.23
C LEU A 132 32.77 -34.65 -34.55
N SER A 133 31.83 -35.61 -34.45
CA SER A 133 31.18 -36.18 -35.64
C SER A 133 30.20 -35.17 -36.27
N ALA A 134 30.00 -35.24 -37.59
CA ALA A 134 29.14 -34.30 -38.31
C ALA A 134 27.67 -34.32 -37.81
N SER A 135 27.21 -35.47 -37.29
CA SER A 135 25.87 -35.60 -36.69
C SER A 135 25.76 -34.86 -35.36
N GLU A 136 26.77 -34.99 -34.49
CA GLU A 136 26.79 -34.30 -33.18
C GLU A 136 26.96 -32.79 -33.32
N ILE A 137 27.66 -32.33 -34.36
CA ILE A 137 27.81 -30.90 -34.65
C ILE A 137 26.50 -30.31 -35.15
N ALA A 138 25.76 -31.01 -36.01
CA ALA A 138 24.47 -30.53 -36.53
C ALA A 138 23.37 -30.45 -35.45
N GLU A 139 23.44 -31.31 -34.42
CA GLU A 139 22.55 -31.23 -33.27
C GLU A 139 22.90 -30.04 -32.36
N LYS A 140 24.19 -29.73 -32.22
CA LYS A 140 24.69 -28.63 -31.36
C LYS A 140 24.63 -27.26 -32.03
N VAL A 141 24.83 -27.22 -33.34
CA VAL A 141 24.79 -26.01 -34.15
C VAL A 141 23.68 -26.21 -35.16
N ASP A 142 22.57 -25.52 -34.93
CA ASP A 142 21.34 -25.50 -35.74
C ASP A 142 21.63 -25.08 -37.20
N LEU A 143 22.20 -26.02 -37.96
CA LEU A 143 22.67 -25.98 -39.33
C LEU A 143 22.31 -27.32 -39.99
N PRO A 144 21.99 -27.34 -41.29
CA PRO A 144 21.65 -28.56 -41.98
C PRO A 144 22.87 -29.50 -42.07
N LEU A 145 22.62 -30.81 -41.93
CA LEU A 145 23.66 -31.84 -41.91
C LEU A 145 24.59 -31.79 -43.14
N ALA A 146 24.04 -31.42 -44.31
CA ALA A 146 24.81 -31.27 -45.53
C ALA A 146 25.93 -30.21 -45.41
N GLU A 147 25.61 -29.03 -44.85
CA GLU A 147 26.55 -27.93 -44.66
C GLU A 147 27.60 -28.28 -43.59
N VAL A 148 27.18 -28.90 -42.49
CA VAL A 148 28.09 -29.35 -41.44
C VAL A 148 29.06 -30.41 -41.96
N SER A 149 28.58 -31.34 -42.79
CA SER A 149 29.44 -32.37 -43.41
C SER A 149 30.48 -31.77 -44.37
N PHE A 150 30.12 -30.68 -45.05
CA PHE A 150 31.03 -29.94 -45.92
C PHE A 150 32.12 -29.23 -45.11
N ILE A 151 31.74 -28.51 -44.04
CA ILE A 151 32.67 -27.82 -43.14
C ILE A 151 33.62 -28.82 -42.47
N ALA A 152 33.12 -29.97 -42.02
CA ALA A 152 33.94 -31.00 -41.40
C ALA A 152 34.97 -31.61 -42.37
N LYS A 153 34.60 -31.82 -43.64
CA LYS A 153 35.53 -32.28 -44.69
C LYS A 153 36.57 -31.20 -45.02
N LEU A 154 36.12 -29.97 -45.30
CA LEU A 154 36.99 -28.85 -45.65
C LEU A 154 38.01 -28.56 -44.54
N ASN A 155 37.58 -28.60 -43.28
CA ASN A 155 38.49 -28.38 -42.15
C ASN A 155 39.48 -29.53 -41.94
N LYS A 156 39.11 -30.77 -42.30
CA LYS A 156 40.00 -31.94 -42.25
C LYS A 156 41.09 -31.87 -43.34
N ASP A 157 40.73 -31.37 -44.52
CA ASP A 157 41.60 -31.35 -45.69
C ASP A 157 42.54 -30.13 -45.69
N GLU A 158 42.06 -28.95 -45.29
CA GLU A 158 42.81 -27.68 -45.40
C GLU A 158 43.17 -27.03 -44.05
N LYS A 159 42.71 -27.57 -42.91
CA LYS A 159 42.89 -26.96 -41.56
C LYS A 159 42.54 -25.47 -41.52
N VAL A 160 41.41 -25.13 -42.14
CA VAL A 160 40.97 -23.75 -42.36
C VAL A 160 40.69 -23.01 -41.04
N TYR A 161 40.35 -23.73 -39.97
CA TYR A 161 40.11 -23.11 -38.67
C TYR A 161 41.42 -22.66 -37.99
N LYS A 162 41.60 -21.35 -37.86
CA LYS A 162 42.66 -20.74 -37.05
C LYS A 162 42.06 -19.74 -36.08
N GLU A 163 42.29 -19.96 -34.79
CA GLU A 163 41.76 -19.09 -33.73
C GLU A 163 42.33 -17.66 -33.78
N SER A 164 43.52 -17.49 -34.38
CA SER A 164 44.18 -16.18 -34.52
C SER A 164 43.64 -15.30 -35.66
N GLU A 165 42.87 -15.87 -36.60
CA GLU A 165 42.32 -15.15 -37.77
C GLU A 165 40.81 -14.86 -37.62
N LEU A 166 40.26 -15.09 -36.42
CA LEU A 166 38.87 -14.81 -36.11
C LEU A 166 38.65 -13.30 -35.91
N PRO A 167 37.58 -12.72 -36.47
CA PRO A 167 37.19 -11.36 -36.18
C PRO A 167 36.90 -11.13 -34.68
N ASP A 168 37.21 -9.94 -34.17
CA ASP A 168 37.11 -9.57 -32.74
C ASP A 168 35.72 -9.77 -32.10
N TRP A 169 34.66 -9.90 -32.90
CA TRP A 169 33.29 -10.13 -32.43
C TRP A 169 32.96 -11.61 -32.17
N VAL A 170 33.81 -12.55 -32.63
CA VAL A 170 33.67 -13.97 -32.32
C VAL A 170 34.39 -14.24 -31.00
N GLU A 171 33.63 -14.57 -29.96
CA GLU A 171 34.22 -14.85 -28.66
C GLU A 171 35.20 -16.04 -28.71
N PRO A 172 36.41 -15.88 -28.12
CA PRO A 172 37.34 -16.99 -27.98
C PRO A 172 36.71 -18.10 -27.14
N ALA A 173 37.12 -19.35 -27.40
CA ALA A 173 36.48 -20.53 -26.81
C ALA A 173 36.49 -20.58 -25.27
N SER A 174 37.30 -19.75 -24.62
CA SER A 174 37.38 -19.58 -23.17
C SER A 174 36.21 -18.80 -22.55
N GLN A 175 35.62 -17.83 -23.26
CA GLN A 175 34.57 -16.96 -22.70
C GLN A 175 33.18 -17.61 -22.73
N ILE A 176 32.87 -18.34 -23.80
CA ILE A 176 31.61 -19.09 -23.94
C ILE A 176 31.47 -20.18 -22.85
N LYS A 177 32.58 -20.83 -22.46
CA LYS A 177 32.59 -21.81 -21.36
C LYS A 177 32.28 -21.15 -20.00
N GLN A 178 32.68 -19.90 -19.79
CA GLN A 178 32.39 -19.16 -18.57
C GLN A 178 30.93 -18.69 -18.53
N GLU A 179 30.38 -18.20 -19.65
CA GLU A 179 28.97 -17.79 -19.72
C GLU A 179 27.98 -18.94 -19.52
N ILE A 180 28.30 -20.14 -20.03
CA ILE A 180 27.47 -21.33 -19.84
C ILE A 180 27.46 -21.74 -18.36
N ASN A 181 28.62 -21.72 -17.69
CA ASN A 181 28.70 -22.00 -16.26
C ASN A 181 27.94 -20.98 -15.42
N SER A 182 28.04 -19.68 -15.73
CA SER A 182 27.30 -18.65 -15.00
C SER A 182 25.79 -18.73 -15.23
N LYS A 183 25.34 -19.09 -16.45
CA LYS A 183 23.91 -19.29 -16.74
C LYS A 183 23.34 -20.48 -15.98
N ILE A 184 24.09 -21.59 -15.89
CA ILE A 184 23.73 -22.77 -15.09
C ILE A 184 23.64 -22.42 -13.59
N GLU A 185 24.58 -21.62 -13.07
CA GLU A 185 24.53 -21.14 -11.68
C GLU A 185 23.34 -20.21 -11.41
N SER A 186 23.01 -19.29 -12.33
CA SER A 186 21.86 -18.40 -12.17
C SER A 186 20.50 -19.11 -12.24
N GLN A 187 20.35 -20.15 -13.07
CA GLN A 187 19.14 -20.99 -13.08
C GLN A 187 19.00 -21.87 -11.84
N ALA A 188 20.11 -22.30 -11.24
CA ALA A 188 20.09 -22.99 -9.96
C ALA A 188 19.59 -22.07 -8.82
N VAL A 189 19.98 -20.79 -8.83
CA VAL A 189 19.53 -19.80 -7.82
C VAL A 189 18.03 -19.47 -7.97
N GLU A 190 17.49 -19.32 -9.18
CA GLU A 190 16.04 -19.09 -9.38
C GLU A 190 15.17 -20.25 -8.87
N SER A 191 15.64 -21.50 -9.02
CA SER A 191 14.94 -22.66 -8.45
C SER A 191 14.88 -22.62 -6.92
N SER A 192 15.92 -22.10 -6.26
CA SER A 192 15.98 -21.98 -4.80
C SER A 192 15.07 -20.86 -4.24
N ALA A 193 14.87 -19.77 -4.99
CA ALA A 193 13.96 -18.69 -4.62
C ALA A 193 12.48 -19.10 -4.70
N SER A 194 12.14 -19.99 -5.64
CA SER A 194 10.79 -20.57 -5.75
C SER A 194 10.42 -21.44 -4.53
N ASP A 195 11.43 -22.08 -3.92
CA ASP A 195 11.27 -22.93 -2.73
C ASP A 195 11.04 -22.11 -1.45
N GLU A 196 11.61 -20.91 -1.35
CA GLU A 196 11.35 -20.00 -0.21
C GLU A 196 9.94 -19.39 -0.26
N LEU A 197 9.46 -19.02 -1.45
CA LEU A 197 8.08 -18.54 -1.65
C LEU A 197 7.05 -19.63 -1.30
N GLY A 198 7.35 -20.90 -1.61
CA GLY A 198 6.54 -22.04 -1.22
C GLY A 198 6.44 -22.24 0.30
N LYS A 199 7.53 -21.97 1.05
CA LYS A 199 7.53 -22.03 2.53
C LYS A 199 6.70 -20.91 3.15
N ILE A 200 6.75 -19.70 2.60
CA ILE A 200 5.94 -18.56 3.04
C ILE A 200 4.45 -18.83 2.80
N GLY A 201 4.09 -19.38 1.64
CA GLY A 201 2.70 -19.75 1.32
C GLY A 201 2.12 -20.83 2.24
N LYS A 202 2.92 -21.83 2.64
CA LYS A 202 2.49 -22.84 3.63
C LYS A 202 2.25 -22.23 5.01
N LYS A 203 3.13 -21.36 5.46
CA LYS A 203 3.02 -20.68 6.77
C LYS A 203 1.75 -19.82 6.88
N TYR A 204 1.34 -19.16 5.80
CA TYR A 204 0.07 -18.40 5.75
C TYR A 204 -1.16 -19.31 5.75
N ARG A 205 -1.10 -20.45 5.05
CA ARG A 205 -2.19 -21.41 5.00
C ARG A 205 -2.45 -22.05 6.37
N ASP A 206 -1.39 -22.40 7.08
CA ASP A 206 -1.50 -23.00 8.42
C ASP A 206 -2.03 -22.01 9.46
N ALA A 207 -1.69 -20.71 9.33
CA ALA A 207 -2.20 -19.65 10.19
C ALA A 207 -3.71 -19.38 10.01
N LEU A 208 -4.25 -19.60 8.81
CA LEU A 208 -5.68 -19.44 8.50
C LEU A 208 -6.54 -20.63 8.96
N ILE A 209 -5.95 -21.80 9.18
CA ILE A 209 -6.66 -23.00 9.65
C ILE A 209 -6.78 -23.00 11.19
N GLN A 210 -5.96 -22.23 11.89
CA GLN A 210 -5.96 -22.11 13.36
C GLN A 210 -6.79 -20.93 13.90
N SER A 211 -7.36 -20.07 13.05
CA SER A 211 -8.29 -18.98 13.43
C SER A 211 -9.74 -19.37 13.17
#